data_AF-A0A7W0ZXU4-F1
#
_entry.id   AF-A0A7W0ZXU4-F1
#
_cell.length_a   1.000
_cell.length_b   1.000
_cell.length_c   1.000
_cell.angle_alpha   90.00
_cell.angle_beta   90.00
_cell.angle_gamma   90.00
#
_symmetry.space_group_name_H-M   'P 1'
#
loop_
_entity.id
_entity.type
_entity.pdbx_description
1 polymer ?
#
loop_
_entity_poly.entity_id
_entity_poly.type
_entity_poly.pdbx_seq_one_letter_code
_entity_poly.pdbx_strand_id
1 'polypeptide(L)'
;MSEDVTMAQLVELLPPRIWYLTSNGSDMWCRRPYGFLFSTGQAAETFAKAMGTDEALFAIGMDAGALMNDDILSGLRNTAVTRLFIDPAIDPANGDVHGKILRLSPLT
;
A
#
# COMPACT_ATOMS: atom_id res chain seq x y z
N MET A 1 13.61 3.01 -17.60
CA MET A 1 14.22 3.83 -16.53
C MET A 1 13.22 3.84 -15.39
N SER A 2 13.52 3.19 -14.27
CA SER A 2 12.64 3.20 -13.10
C SER A 2 12.96 4.46 -12.31
N GLU A 3 12.10 5.47 -12.39
CA GLU A 3 12.27 6.69 -11.61
C GLU A 3 12.12 6.35 -10.11
N ASP A 4 13.17 6.59 -9.35
CA ASP A 4 13.12 6.61 -7.89
C ASP A 4 12.33 7.86 -7.47
N VAL A 5 11.01 7.70 -7.36
CA VAL A 5 10.12 8.75 -6.86
C VAL A 5 10.43 8.99 -5.39
N THR A 6 10.80 10.20 -5.03
CA THR A 6 11.04 10.57 -3.63
C THR A 6 9.72 10.58 -2.86
N MET A 7 9.78 10.30 -1.56
CA MET A 7 8.59 10.22 -0.70
C MET A 7 7.72 11.50 -0.77
N ALA A 8 8.36 12.67 -0.91
CA ALA A 8 7.68 13.96 -1.05
C ALA A 8 6.90 14.08 -2.38
N GLN A 9 7.50 13.68 -3.51
CA GLN A 9 6.82 13.65 -4.80
C GLN A 9 5.67 12.65 -4.82
N LEU A 10 5.75 11.60 -4.00
CA LEU A 10 4.68 10.63 -3.90
C LEU A 10 3.41 11.22 -3.27
N VAL A 11 3.54 12.06 -2.24
CA VAL A 11 2.37 12.73 -1.64
C VAL A 11 1.67 13.63 -2.65
N GLU A 12 2.41 14.31 -3.51
CA GLU A 12 1.82 15.12 -4.58
C GLU A 12 1.05 14.28 -5.59
N LEU A 13 1.36 12.98 -5.69
CA LEU A 13 0.73 12.03 -6.60
C LEU A 13 -0.36 11.20 -5.92
N LEU A 14 -0.45 11.23 -4.59
CA LEU A 14 -1.49 10.54 -3.84
C LEU A 14 -2.70 11.45 -3.68
N PRO A 15 -3.92 10.90 -3.76
CA PRO A 15 -5.09 11.64 -3.33
C PRO A 15 -4.97 12.03 -1.85
N PRO A 16 -5.63 13.11 -1.40
CA PRO A 16 -5.55 13.58 -0.01
C PRO A 16 -5.98 12.51 1.00
N ARG A 17 -6.84 11.59 0.57
CA ARG A 17 -7.24 10.42 1.33
C ARG A 17 -6.80 9.17 0.60
N ILE A 18 -6.15 8.26 1.32
CA ILE A 18 -5.73 6.95 0.85
C ILE A 18 -6.39 5.87 1.70
N TRP A 19 -6.45 4.67 1.15
CA TRP A 19 -6.98 3.49 1.84
C TRP A 19 -5.92 2.40 1.87
N TYR A 20 -5.92 1.64 2.96
CA TYR A 20 -5.09 0.45 3.12
C TYR A 20 -5.94 -0.68 3.71
N LEU A 21 -5.45 -1.91 3.55
CA LEU A 21 -6.12 -3.10 4.06
C LEU A 21 -5.63 -3.44 5.45
N THR A 22 -6.51 -3.92 6.32
CA THR A 22 -6.17 -4.38 7.67
C THR A 22 -7.05 -5.57 8.08
N SER A 23 -6.51 -6.51 8.85
CA SER A 23 -7.27 -7.61 9.46
C SER A 23 -7.68 -7.33 10.91
N ASN A 24 -7.08 -6.34 11.57
CA ASN A 24 -7.31 -6.02 12.98
C ASN A 24 -7.81 -4.60 13.23
N GLY A 25 -7.97 -3.79 12.17
CA GLY A 25 -8.46 -2.43 12.26
C GLY A 25 -7.40 -1.38 12.59
N SER A 26 -6.11 -1.74 12.64
CA SER A 26 -5.03 -0.81 12.97
C SER A 26 -3.78 -1.04 12.12
N ASP A 27 -3.29 -2.28 12.05
CA ASP A 27 -2.08 -2.59 11.32
C ASP A 27 -2.37 -2.77 9.84
N MET A 28 -1.52 -2.18 9.00
CA MET A 28 -1.60 -2.37 7.57
C MET A 28 -1.22 -3.81 7.22
N TRP A 29 -2.15 -4.51 6.60
CA TRP A 29 -1.94 -5.81 6.02
C TRP A 29 -0.96 -5.70 4.85
N CYS A 30 0.09 -6.52 4.89
CA CYS A 30 1.17 -6.52 3.91
C CYS A 30 1.46 -7.94 3.46
N ARG A 31 1.66 -8.13 2.15
CA ARG A 31 2.20 -9.37 1.59
C ARG A 31 3.68 -9.16 1.31
N ARG A 32 4.50 -9.28 2.36
CA ARG A 32 5.95 -9.00 2.33
C ARG A 32 6.62 -9.53 1.05
N PRO A 33 7.46 -8.72 0.38
CA PRO A 33 7.92 -7.37 0.77
C PRO A 33 6.97 -6.23 0.35
N TYR A 34 5.72 -6.54 -0.01
CA TYR A 34 4.77 -5.60 -0.61
C TYR A 34 3.72 -5.09 0.38
N GLY A 35 3.48 -3.78 0.34
CA GLY A 35 2.29 -3.14 0.90
C GLY A 35 1.41 -2.57 -0.21
N PHE A 36 0.15 -2.29 0.11
CA PHE A 36 -0.85 -1.87 -0.88
C PHE A 36 -1.63 -0.67 -0.37
N LEU A 37 -1.63 0.39 -1.18
CA LEU A 37 -2.36 1.63 -0.97
C LEU A 37 -3.33 1.84 -2.13
N PHE A 38 -4.48 2.43 -1.82
CA PHE A 38 -5.57 2.60 -2.78
C PHE A 38 -6.10 4.03 -2.71
N SER A 39 -6.54 4.55 -3.86
CA SER A 39 -7.19 5.85 -3.99
C SER A 39 -8.67 5.81 -3.62
N THR A 40 -9.26 4.62 -3.41
CA THR A 40 -10.63 4.48 -2.90
C THR A 40 -10.75 3.22 -2.03
N GLY A 41 -11.69 3.25 -1.06
CA GLY A 41 -12.00 2.07 -0.25
C GLY A 41 -12.58 0.91 -1.07
N GLN A 42 -13.34 1.23 -2.12
CA GLN A 42 -13.91 0.21 -3.00
C GLN A 42 -12.83 -0.54 -3.80
N ALA A 43 -11.78 0.15 -4.25
CA ALA A 43 -10.63 -0.49 -4.89
C ALA A 43 -9.90 -1.42 -3.92
N ALA A 44 -9.69 -0.97 -2.68
CA ALA A 44 -9.07 -1.79 -1.64
C ALA A 44 -9.87 -3.07 -1.35
N GLU A 45 -11.18 -2.96 -1.13
CA GLU A 45 -12.04 -4.12 -0.88
C GLU A 45 -12.11 -5.09 -2.07
N THR A 46 -12.14 -4.54 -3.29
CA THR A 46 -12.12 -5.37 -4.51
C THR A 46 -10.81 -6.13 -4.62
N PHE A 47 -9.68 -5.46 -4.35
CA PHE A 47 -8.36 -6.09 -4.31
C PHE A 47 -8.26 -7.17 -3.24
N ALA A 48 -8.77 -6.92 -2.02
CA ALA A 48 -8.80 -7.91 -0.94
C ALA A 48 -9.55 -9.18 -1.34
N LYS A 49 -10.73 -9.04 -1.97
CA LYS A 49 -11.51 -10.18 -2.48
C LYS A 49 -10.74 -10.95 -3.56
N ALA A 50 -10.06 -10.25 -4.46
CA ALA A 50 -9.30 -10.85 -5.54
C ALA A 50 -8.02 -11.56 -5.05
N MET A 51 -7.41 -11.09 -3.96
CA MET A 51 -6.26 -11.75 -3.33
C MET A 51 -6.61 -13.09 -2.69
N GLY A 52 -7.88 -13.33 -2.35
CA GLY A 52 -8.36 -14.60 -1.82
C GLY A 52 -7.69 -14.99 -0.50
N THR A 53 -7.46 -14.03 0.40
CA THR A 53 -6.85 -14.29 1.71
C THR A 53 -7.84 -14.99 2.64
N ASP A 54 -7.37 -15.92 3.47
CA ASP A 54 -8.19 -16.52 4.55
C ASP A 54 -8.55 -15.54 5.67
N GLU A 55 -7.88 -14.37 5.70
CA GLU A 55 -8.18 -13.28 6.63
C GLU A 55 -9.30 -12.39 6.11
N ALA A 56 -10.20 -11.98 7.00
CA ALA A 56 -11.17 -10.93 6.71
C ALA A 56 -10.47 -9.58 6.70
N LEU A 57 -10.17 -9.07 5.50
CA LEU A 57 -9.55 -7.77 5.30
C LEU A 57 -10.59 -6.68 5.09
N PHE A 58 -10.38 -5.54 5.75
CA PHE A 58 -11.23 -4.35 5.64
C PHE A 58 -10.40 -3.16 5.18
N ALA A 59 -11.03 -2.26 4.43
CA ALA A 59 -10.38 -1.03 3.97
C ALA A 59 -10.54 0.09 5.01
N ILE A 60 -9.42 0.61 5.52
CA ILE A 60 -9.41 1.81 6.37
C ILE A 60 -8.85 2.98 5.58
N GLY A 61 -9.62 4.07 5.55
CA GLY A 61 -9.20 5.32 4.91
C GLY A 61 -8.47 6.21 5.91
N MET A 62 -7.28 6.68 5.52
CA MET A 62 -6.47 7.63 6.27
C MET A 62 -6.07 8.83 5.41
N ASP A 63 -5.64 9.90 6.06
CA ASP A 63 -5.04 11.04 5.38
C ASP A 63 -3.67 10.65 4.79
N ALA A 64 -3.40 11.06 3.54
CA ALA A 64 -2.13 10.74 2.89
C ALA A 64 -0.92 11.36 3.60
N GLY A 65 -1.10 12.54 4.23
CA GLY A 65 -0.09 13.17 5.06
C GLY A 65 0.20 12.40 6.35
N ALA A 66 -0.76 11.63 6.87
CA ALA A 66 -0.52 10.79 8.05
C ALA A 66 0.38 9.59 7.74
N LEU A 67 0.35 9.07 6.51
CA LEU A 67 1.27 8.00 6.06
C LEU A 67 2.73 8.45 6.10
N MET A 68 2.98 9.74 5.92
CA MET A 68 4.30 10.36 6.00
C MET A 68 4.84 10.46 7.43
N ASN A 69 4.04 10.09 8.44
CA ASN A 69 4.55 10.05 9.79
C ASN A 69 5.66 9.00 9.91
N ASP A 70 6.80 9.42 10.45
CA ASP A 70 7.99 8.58 10.61
C ASP A 70 7.68 7.32 11.43
N ASP A 71 6.71 7.37 12.35
CA ASP A 71 6.21 6.21 13.10
C ASP A 71 5.60 5.14 12.19
N ILE A 72 4.75 5.53 11.23
CA ILE A 72 4.10 4.59 10.31
C ILE A 72 5.13 4.05 9.34
N LEU A 73 5.99 4.91 8.80
CA LEU A 73 7.09 4.50 7.90
C LEU A 73 8.06 3.54 8.58
N SER A 74 8.40 3.80 9.85
CA SER A 74 9.22 2.91 10.67
C SER A 74 8.51 1.59 10.96
N GLY A 75 7.20 1.61 11.20
CA GLY A 75 6.37 0.39 11.29
C GLY A 75 6.40 -0.46 10.01
N LEU A 76 6.29 0.18 8.84
CA LEU A 76 6.39 -0.48 7.53
C LEU A 76 7.79 -1.07 7.28
N ARG A 77 8.84 -0.34 7.67
CA ARG A 77 10.22 -0.84 7.59
C ARG A 77 10.46 -2.02 8.53
N ASN A 78 9.95 -1.97 9.76
CA ASN A 78 10.03 -3.06 10.73
C ASN A 78 9.27 -4.31 10.25
N THR A 79 8.24 -4.14 9.42
CA THR A 79 7.51 -5.23 8.78
C THR A 79 8.16 -5.71 7.46
N ALA A 80 9.42 -5.35 7.20
CA ALA A 80 10.18 -5.74 6.00
C ALA A 80 9.49 -5.37 4.67
N VAL A 81 8.62 -4.36 4.70
CA VAL A 81 8.00 -3.81 3.50
C VAL A 81 8.98 -2.86 2.85
N THR A 82 9.31 -3.12 1.59
CA THR A 82 10.24 -2.28 0.81
C THR A 82 9.58 -1.69 -0.43
N ARG A 83 8.37 -2.14 -0.76
CA ARG A 83 7.63 -1.76 -1.96
C ARG A 83 6.18 -1.51 -1.61
N LEU A 84 5.68 -0.30 -1.89
CA LEU A 84 4.26 0.02 -1.77
C LEU A 84 3.66 0.14 -3.17
N PHE A 85 2.67 -0.69 -3.46
CA PHE A 85 1.85 -0.52 -4.65
C PHE A 85 0.78 0.53 -4.40
N ILE A 86 0.54 1.37 -5.40
CA ILE A 86 -0.53 2.38 -5.40
C ILE A 86 -1.52 1.99 -6.49
N ASP A 87 -2.79 1.83 -6.08
CA ASP A 87 -3.89 1.29 -6.88
C ASP A 87 -3.48 0.06 -7.70
N PRO A 88 -3.00 -1.00 -7.04
CA PRO A 88 -2.65 -2.23 -7.72
C PRO A 88 -3.87 -2.88 -8.38
N ALA A 89 -3.66 -3.41 -9.58
CA ALA A 89 -4.57 -4.31 -10.26
C ALA A 89 -3.97 -5.72 -10.29
N ILE A 90 -4.81 -6.74 -10.11
CA ILE A 90 -4.41 -8.14 -10.25
C ILE A 90 -4.76 -8.57 -11.67
N ASP A 91 -3.78 -9.10 -12.41
CA ASP A 91 -4.00 -9.71 -13.70
C ASP A 91 -4.79 -11.02 -13.50
N PRO A 92 -5.99 -11.14 -14.11
CA PRO A 92 -6.85 -12.30 -13.91
C PRO A 92 -6.33 -13.58 -14.59
N ALA A 93 -5.39 -13.48 -15.54
CA ALA A 93 -4.87 -14.62 -16.30
C ALA A 93 -3.73 -15.36 -15.57
N ASN A 94 -2.91 -14.65 -14.81
CA ASN A 94 -1.75 -15.23 -14.11
C ASN A 94 -1.68 -14.89 -12.60
N GLY A 95 -2.50 -13.96 -12.12
CA GLY A 95 -2.49 -13.50 -10.72
C GLY A 95 -1.39 -12.49 -10.39
N ASP A 96 -0.68 -11.95 -11.38
CA ASP A 96 0.37 -10.96 -11.16
C ASP A 96 -0.23 -9.62 -10.72
N VAL A 97 0.48 -8.93 -9.82
CA VAL A 97 0.07 -7.61 -9.32
C VAL A 97 0.82 -6.52 -10.09
N HIS A 98 0.07 -5.69 -10.79
CA HIS A 98 0.57 -4.54 -11.54
C HIS A 98 0.11 -3.24 -10.90
N GLY A 99 0.93 -2.21 -10.97
CA GLY A 99 0.58 -0.89 -10.44
C GLY A 99 1.80 -0.01 -10.31
N LYS A 100 1.57 1.22 -9.86
CA LYS A 100 2.68 2.13 -9.55
C LYS A 100 3.35 1.67 -8.26
N ILE A 101 4.67 1.52 -8.27
CA ILE A 101 5.43 1.03 -7.11
C ILE A 101 6.27 2.17 -6.54
N LEU A 102 6.04 2.52 -5.28
CA LEU A 102 6.98 3.27 -4.47
C LEU A 102 7.99 2.30 -3.86
N ARG A 103 9.27 2.63 -3.96
CA ARG A 103 10.34 1.94 -3.25
C ARG A 103 10.66 2.71 -1.97
N LEU A 104 10.57 2.04 -0.84
CA LEU A 104 11.03 2.59 0.42
C LEU A 104 12.55 2.39 0.46
N SER A 105 13.31 3.46 0.22
CA SER A 105 14.77 3.39 0.36
C SER A 105 15.12 2.98 1.79
N PRO A 106 16.11 2.08 1.98
CA PRO A 106 16.68 1.85 3.30
C PRO A 106 17.28 3.18 3.80
N LEU A 107 16.97 3.56 5.04
CA LEU A 107 17.72 4.63 5.70
C LEU A 107 19.14 4.11 5.91
N THR A 108 20.08 4.64 5.12
CA THR A 108 21.52 4.59 5.44
C THR A 108 21.81 5.34 6.72
#